data_AF-A0A7X7XDY6-F1
#
_entry.id   AF-A0A7X7XDY6-F1
#
_cell.length_a   1.000
_cell.length_b   1.000
_cell.length_c   1.000
_cell.angle_alpha   90.00
_cell.angle_beta   90.00
_cell.angle_gamma   90.00
#
_symmetry.space_group_name_H-M   'P 1'
#
loop_
_entity.id
_entity.type
_entity.pdbx_description
1 polymer ?
#
loop_
_entity_poly.entity_id
_entity_poly.type
_entity_poly.pdbx_seq_one_letter_code
_entity_poly.pdbx_strand_id
1 'polypeptide(L)'
;MISKPRLLLVFVVGLALLTAPALLAGQRLGGGSSGLVVRQLDGSARPGPTPRSDQAPAGYTPQLIISKSSGSLPTGGMVCVFKDVDPWGSTSVEGLLLAGGMPYAVHTSAEFGTLDFSAFGLIVVSSDQSQTFYDNYAANAAKFTDYVVAGGTLFFSACDQGWNTGQLNAPLPGGMVYSFNPAQYNNTLNPCHPTVHGVPNPFWGSWASHGAFSNVPAGAEVIAVTQGTGLPTLVEYTIGSGIVLASALTLEIAYDWEWDGGRILANSLPYLYNYMPPETLVFADDYGRSMLCVDAGTGYFVYRVLTGKGAGQYQGEGIINTRGSVLYLMSPRVMPWQIYLVYDMANGLATAYFLYPDYGVRSILYDRNIGNNPTKCLN
;
A
#
# COMPACT_ATOMS: atom_id res chain seq x y z
N MET A 1 68.76 6.08 37.67
CA MET A 1 67.92 7.24 38.05
C MET A 1 66.48 6.75 38.07
N ILE A 2 65.98 6.32 39.25
CA ILE A 2 65.01 7.06 40.09
C ILE A 2 63.67 7.20 39.32
N SER A 3 62.68 6.32 39.47
CA SER A 3 61.67 6.23 40.57
C SER A 3 60.92 7.56 40.75
N LYS A 4 59.60 7.73 40.82
CA LYS A 4 58.48 6.91 41.29
C LYS A 4 57.15 7.68 40.98
N PRO A 5 55.98 7.05 41.20
CA PRO A 5 54.63 7.52 40.87
C PRO A 5 53.90 8.16 42.08
N ARG A 6 52.72 8.76 41.87
CA ARG A 6 51.72 9.18 42.88
C ARG A 6 50.37 9.37 42.15
N LEU A 7 49.17 9.10 42.68
CA LEU A 7 48.72 8.74 44.02
C LEU A 7 47.33 8.09 43.88
N LEU A 8 47.10 7.04 44.66
CA LEU A 8 45.82 6.43 44.95
C LEU A 8 45.00 7.39 45.84
N LEU A 9 43.72 7.63 45.56
CA LEU A 9 42.78 8.12 46.57
C LEU A 9 41.63 7.12 46.70
N VAL A 10 41.63 6.45 47.85
CA VAL A 10 40.57 5.58 48.35
C VAL A 10 39.65 6.46 49.20
N PHE A 11 38.35 6.44 48.91
CA PHE A 11 37.31 6.79 49.87
C PHE A 11 36.37 5.59 50.01
N VAL A 12 36.30 5.08 51.23
CA VAL A 12 35.29 4.13 51.72
C VAL A 12 34.41 4.93 52.68
N VAL A 13 33.08 4.81 52.58
CA VAL A 13 32.09 4.61 53.67
C VAL A 13 30.69 4.67 53.07
N GLY A 14 29.82 3.71 53.43
CA GLY A 14 28.36 3.88 53.32
C GLY A 14 27.58 2.65 52.90
N LEU A 15 27.53 1.63 53.76
CA LEU A 15 26.66 0.46 53.63
C LEU A 15 25.21 0.84 53.98
N ALA A 16 24.26 0.61 53.07
CA ALA A 16 22.85 0.37 53.42
C ALA A 16 22.25 -0.64 52.45
N LEU A 17 22.03 -1.85 52.95
CA LEU A 17 21.23 -2.90 52.31
C LEU A 17 19.77 -2.48 52.26
N LEU A 18 19.09 -2.74 51.14
CA LEU A 18 17.71 -3.22 51.09
C LEU A 18 17.46 -3.93 49.75
N THR A 19 17.63 -5.25 49.80
CA THR A 19 16.83 -6.34 49.20
C THR A 19 16.10 -6.15 47.86
N ALA A 20 16.44 -7.06 46.93
CA ALA A 20 15.61 -7.80 45.95
C ALA A 20 16.13 -7.74 44.49
N PRO A 21 16.02 -8.83 43.71
CA PRO A 21 17.14 -9.36 42.95
C PRO A 21 17.07 -9.16 41.44
N ALA A 22 18.28 -9.27 40.87
CA ALA A 22 18.69 -9.57 39.50
C ALA A 22 17.65 -10.17 38.55
N LEU A 23 17.71 -9.73 37.28
CA LEU A 23 18.13 -10.64 36.21
C LEU A 23 18.88 -9.85 35.13
N LEU A 24 20.17 -10.17 34.98
CA LEU A 24 21.00 -9.71 33.88
C LEU A 24 20.75 -10.58 32.64
N ALA A 25 20.73 -9.90 31.50
CA ALA A 25 21.29 -10.31 30.20
C ALA A 25 20.72 -11.55 29.49
N GLY A 26 20.34 -11.33 28.23
CA GLY A 26 20.17 -12.42 27.28
C GLY A 26 19.72 -11.96 25.90
N GLN A 27 20.57 -11.24 25.16
CA GLN A 27 20.52 -11.35 23.71
C GLN A 27 20.69 -12.83 23.33
N ARG A 28 19.74 -13.36 22.56
CA ARG A 28 19.97 -14.52 21.69
C ARG A 28 19.44 -14.20 20.30
N LEU A 29 20.38 -14.05 19.39
CA LEU A 29 20.20 -14.33 17.97
C LEU A 29 19.94 -15.84 17.82
N GLY A 30 18.98 -16.21 16.97
CA GLY A 30 18.90 -17.52 16.34
C GLY A 30 17.56 -18.25 16.52
N GLY A 31 16.96 -18.63 15.38
CA GLY A 31 16.04 -19.74 15.30
C GLY A 31 14.72 -19.40 14.64
N GLY A 32 14.63 -19.60 13.32
CA GLY A 32 13.36 -19.62 12.63
C GLY A 32 12.48 -20.77 13.14
N SER A 33 11.23 -20.44 13.42
CA SER A 33 10.12 -21.37 13.34
C SER A 33 8.90 -20.58 12.91
N SER A 34 8.32 -20.98 11.78
CA SER A 34 6.99 -20.60 11.34
C SER A 34 5.99 -21.03 12.41
N GLY A 35 5.76 -20.16 13.40
CA GLY A 35 4.72 -20.34 14.39
C GLY A 35 3.40 -19.83 13.82
N LEU A 36 2.53 -20.75 13.42
CA LEU A 36 1.12 -20.47 13.20
C LEU A 36 0.53 -19.97 14.52
N VAL A 37 0.29 -18.67 14.64
CA VAL A 37 -0.40 -18.10 15.81
C VAL A 37 -1.90 -18.37 15.63
N VAL A 38 -2.37 -19.51 16.14
CA VAL A 38 -3.81 -19.72 16.31
C VAL A 38 -4.23 -18.94 17.56
N ARG A 39 -4.72 -17.70 17.38
CA ARG A 39 -5.47 -17.02 18.43
C ARG A 39 -6.84 -17.65 18.53
N GLN A 40 -7.09 -18.34 19.64
CA GLN A 40 -8.38 -18.88 20.00
C GLN A 40 -9.38 -17.70 20.10
N LEU A 41 -10.42 -17.71 19.26
CA LEU A 41 -11.55 -16.79 19.37
C LEU A 41 -12.44 -17.29 20.51
N ASP A 42 -12.10 -16.93 21.75
CA ASP A 42 -13.09 -17.00 22.80
C ASP A 42 -14.10 -15.86 22.57
N GLY A 43 -15.40 -16.17 22.60
CA GLY A 43 -16.48 -15.20 22.42
C GLY A 43 -16.60 -14.20 23.58
N SER A 44 -15.49 -13.87 24.27
CA SER A 44 -15.43 -12.80 25.24
C SER A 44 -15.23 -11.47 24.50
N ALA A 45 -16.02 -10.46 24.84
CA ALA A 45 -15.85 -9.12 24.28
C ALA A 45 -14.44 -8.64 24.62
N ARG A 46 -13.58 -8.45 23.60
CA ARG A 46 -12.29 -7.78 23.76
C ARG A 46 -12.59 -6.45 24.50
N PRO A 47 -12.01 -6.17 25.68
CA PRO A 47 -12.23 -4.88 26.34
C PRO A 47 -11.80 -3.80 25.37
N GLY A 48 -12.70 -2.86 25.06
CA GLY A 48 -12.44 -1.82 24.05
C GLY A 48 -11.18 -1.05 24.45
N PRO A 49 -10.09 -1.10 23.68
CA PRO A 49 -8.91 -0.37 24.06
C PRO A 49 -9.20 1.12 23.85
N THR A 50 -8.73 1.92 24.79
CA THR A 50 -8.17 3.22 24.43
C THR A 50 -7.01 2.96 23.47
N PRO A 51 -7.04 3.55 22.27
CA PRO A 51 -7.88 4.66 21.86
C PRO A 51 -9.14 4.23 21.12
N ARG A 52 -10.08 5.16 21.05
CA ARG A 52 -11.23 5.07 20.15
C ARG A 52 -10.96 5.95 18.93
N SER A 53 -11.28 5.48 17.73
CA SER A 53 -11.13 6.30 16.52
C SER A 53 -12.19 7.40 16.41
N ASP A 54 -13.36 7.23 17.04
CA ASP A 54 -14.46 8.21 17.03
C ASP A 54 -14.33 9.30 18.11
N GLN A 55 -13.33 9.21 18.99
CA GLN A 55 -13.19 10.14 20.11
C GLN A 55 -11.71 10.47 20.37
N ALA A 56 -11.35 11.73 20.11
CA ALA A 56 -10.00 12.23 20.38
C ALA A 56 -9.65 12.16 21.88
N PRO A 57 -8.41 11.78 22.23
CA PRO A 57 -7.90 11.89 23.59
C PRO A 57 -7.98 13.31 24.11
N ALA A 58 -8.14 13.46 25.43
CA ALA A 58 -8.10 14.77 26.06
C ALA A 58 -6.76 15.49 25.77
N GLY A 59 -6.83 16.75 25.32
CA GLY A 59 -5.66 17.53 24.96
C GLY A 59 -5.09 17.24 23.56
N TYR A 60 -5.74 16.39 22.76
CA TYR A 60 -5.42 16.25 21.34
C TYR A 60 -5.49 17.62 20.66
N THR A 61 -4.44 17.94 19.91
CA THR A 61 -4.40 19.12 19.05
C THR A 61 -4.00 18.64 17.65
N PRO A 62 -4.80 18.91 16.62
CA PRO A 62 -4.46 18.53 15.26
C PRO A 62 -3.11 19.12 14.86
N GLN A 63 -2.24 18.27 14.31
CA GLN A 63 -0.94 18.66 13.77
C GLN A 63 -0.83 18.20 12.32
N LEU A 64 0.07 18.81 11.57
CA LEU A 64 0.39 18.40 10.21
C LEU A 64 1.90 18.22 10.10
N ILE A 65 2.31 17.03 9.68
CA ILE A 65 3.71 16.76 9.33
C ILE A 65 3.84 16.77 7.81
N ILE A 66 4.41 17.85 7.27
CA ILE A 66 4.86 17.90 5.87
C ILE A 66 6.21 17.19 5.76
N SER A 67 6.26 16.12 4.97
CA SER A 67 7.46 15.34 4.76
C SER A 67 7.58 14.86 3.31
N LYS A 68 8.79 14.45 2.92
CA LYS A 68 9.06 13.86 1.61
C LYS A 68 10.22 12.90 1.68
N SER A 69 10.25 11.91 0.79
CA SER A 69 11.40 11.04 0.57
C SER A 69 11.67 10.85 -0.92
N SER A 70 12.94 10.68 -1.29
CA SER A 70 13.36 10.39 -2.66
C SER A 70 13.22 8.90 -3.02
N GLY A 71 12.84 8.04 -2.07
CA GLY A 71 12.71 6.60 -2.23
C GLY A 71 13.99 5.90 -2.70
N SER A 72 13.92 4.58 -2.82
CA SER A 72 14.91 3.73 -3.49
C SER A 72 14.29 2.88 -4.61
N LEU A 73 12.96 2.80 -4.66
CA LEU A 73 12.19 2.09 -5.66
C LEU A 73 11.32 3.10 -6.41
N PRO A 74 11.77 3.71 -7.53
CA PRO A 74 10.94 4.67 -8.28
C PRO A 74 9.90 3.98 -9.19
N THR A 75 9.73 2.67 -9.09
CA THR A 75 8.96 1.83 -10.01
C THR A 75 7.45 2.15 -10.00
N GLY A 76 6.85 2.55 -8.90
CA GLY A 76 5.47 3.06 -8.89
C GLY A 76 5.36 4.57 -9.16
N GLY A 77 6.45 5.23 -9.57
CA GLY A 77 6.53 6.69 -9.61
C GLY A 77 6.56 7.33 -8.21
N MET A 78 6.39 8.64 -8.15
CA MET A 78 6.26 9.39 -6.90
C MET A 78 4.87 9.17 -6.30
N VAL A 79 4.78 8.95 -4.98
CA VAL A 79 3.51 8.90 -4.25
C VAL A 79 3.13 10.30 -3.74
N CYS A 80 1.93 10.77 -4.06
CA CYS A 80 1.37 11.96 -3.44
C CYS A 80 0.51 11.55 -2.25
N VAL A 81 0.82 12.03 -1.05
CA VAL A 81 -0.01 11.83 0.15
C VAL A 81 -0.72 13.15 0.46
N PHE A 82 -2.05 13.16 0.40
CA PHE A 82 -2.85 14.33 0.71
C PHE A 82 -3.40 14.27 2.13
N LYS A 83 -3.06 15.29 2.92
CA LYS A 83 -3.64 15.57 4.24
C LYS A 83 -3.41 17.03 4.65
N ASP A 84 -4.38 17.61 5.36
CA ASP A 84 -4.25 18.90 6.05
C ASP A 84 -3.88 18.73 7.52
N VAL A 85 -4.11 17.52 8.06
CA VAL A 85 -3.79 17.12 9.44
C VAL A 85 -3.43 15.65 9.48
N ASP A 86 -2.60 15.24 10.43
CA ASP A 86 -2.26 13.85 10.66
C ASP A 86 -3.52 13.09 11.14
N PRO A 87 -4.03 12.10 10.38
CA PRO A 87 -5.24 11.34 10.73
C PRO A 87 -5.04 10.64 12.07
N TRP A 88 -5.88 10.91 13.08
CA TRP A 88 -5.66 10.43 14.46
C TRP A 88 -4.26 10.72 15.03
N GLY A 89 -3.57 11.76 14.54
CA GLY A 89 -2.17 12.06 14.90
C GLY A 89 -1.14 11.09 14.31
N SER A 90 -1.52 10.30 13.31
CA SER A 90 -0.70 9.26 12.68
C SER A 90 0.09 9.77 11.47
N THR A 91 1.33 9.29 11.34
CA THR A 91 2.14 9.36 10.12
C THR A 91 2.46 7.96 9.56
N SER A 92 1.56 6.98 9.83
CA SER A 92 1.74 5.57 9.45
C SER A 92 1.88 5.38 7.94
N VAL A 93 1.14 6.14 7.13
CA VAL A 93 1.25 6.12 5.67
C VAL A 93 2.69 6.46 5.25
N GLU A 94 3.24 7.57 5.72
CA GLU A 94 4.60 8.00 5.36
C GLU A 94 5.67 7.05 5.91
N GLY A 95 5.47 6.54 7.13
CA GLY A 95 6.36 5.55 7.73
C GLY A 95 6.43 4.27 6.89
N LEU A 96 5.28 3.77 6.41
CA LEU A 96 5.18 2.60 5.55
C LEU A 96 5.76 2.86 4.15
N LEU A 97 5.51 4.03 3.56
CA LEU A 97 6.10 4.43 2.29
C LEU A 97 7.63 4.48 2.38
N LEU A 98 8.16 5.11 3.43
CA LEU A 98 9.59 5.20 3.70
C LEU A 98 10.21 3.81 3.91
N ALA A 99 9.60 2.98 4.75
CA ALA A 99 10.07 1.63 5.03
C ALA A 99 10.03 0.72 3.78
N GLY A 100 9.04 0.93 2.92
CA GLY A 100 8.91 0.26 1.63
C GLY A 100 9.81 0.82 0.53
N GLY A 101 10.60 1.86 0.79
CA GLY A 101 11.46 2.51 -0.22
C GLY A 101 10.69 3.25 -1.32
N MET A 102 9.39 3.51 -1.13
CA MET A 102 8.53 4.22 -2.08
C MET A 102 8.76 5.73 -1.93
N PRO A 103 9.18 6.45 -2.99
CA PRO A 103 9.32 7.90 -2.95
C PRO A 103 7.96 8.56 -2.74
N TYR A 104 7.90 9.57 -1.88
CA TYR A 104 6.64 10.25 -1.58
C TYR A 104 6.81 11.72 -1.22
N ALA A 105 5.75 12.50 -1.37
CA ALA A 105 5.63 13.85 -0.83
C ALA A 105 4.23 14.05 -0.23
N VAL A 106 4.20 14.70 0.94
CA VAL A 106 2.97 15.15 1.57
C VAL A 106 2.58 16.51 1.01
N HIS A 107 1.33 16.60 0.55
CA HIS A 107 0.69 17.80 0.03
C HIS A 107 -0.62 18.06 0.79
N THR A 108 -1.10 19.30 0.73
CA THR A 108 -2.34 19.72 1.40
C THR A 108 -3.49 19.89 0.41
N SER A 109 -4.72 19.95 0.91
CA SER A 109 -5.91 20.18 0.09
C SER A 109 -5.91 21.53 -0.61
N ALA A 110 -5.15 22.51 -0.09
CA ALA A 110 -4.95 23.81 -0.73
C ALA A 110 -4.28 23.70 -2.11
N GLU A 111 -3.58 22.59 -2.38
CA GLU A 111 -2.88 22.34 -3.63
C GLU A 111 -3.74 21.54 -4.63
N PHE A 112 -4.95 21.07 -4.25
CA PHE A 112 -5.80 20.27 -5.14
C PHE A 112 -6.03 20.94 -6.49
N GLY A 113 -6.29 22.25 -6.52
CA GLY A 113 -6.54 22.97 -7.77
C GLY A 113 -5.30 23.11 -8.65
N THR A 114 -4.12 23.27 -8.05
CA THR A 114 -2.90 23.71 -8.75
C THR A 114 -1.86 22.62 -9.00
N LEU A 115 -1.83 21.56 -8.20
CA LEU A 115 -0.85 20.49 -8.33
C LEU A 115 -1.13 19.63 -9.57
N ASP A 116 -0.10 19.31 -10.36
CA ASP A 116 -0.24 18.41 -11.50
C ASP A 116 -0.26 16.95 -11.01
N PHE A 117 -1.41 16.29 -11.12
CA PHE A 117 -1.58 14.91 -10.66
C PHE A 117 -0.88 13.90 -11.57
N SER A 118 -0.56 14.26 -12.82
CA SER A 118 0.13 13.35 -13.76
C SER A 118 1.58 13.04 -13.34
N ALA A 119 2.14 13.80 -12.41
CA ALA A 119 3.49 13.57 -11.86
C ALA A 119 3.55 12.40 -10.86
N PHE A 120 2.41 11.84 -10.46
CA PHE A 120 2.32 10.82 -9.43
C PHE A 120 1.76 9.52 -10.00
N GLY A 121 2.38 8.38 -9.66
CA GLY A 121 1.85 7.07 -10.03
C GLY A 121 0.83 6.53 -9.03
N LEU A 122 0.86 7.04 -7.80
CA LEU A 122 -0.11 6.75 -6.75
C LEU A 122 -0.46 8.04 -6.00
N ILE A 123 -1.76 8.31 -5.87
CA ILE A 123 -2.29 9.33 -4.96
C ILE A 123 -2.94 8.61 -3.78
N VAL A 124 -2.56 8.99 -2.56
CA VAL A 124 -3.19 8.54 -1.31
C VAL A 124 -3.89 9.73 -0.69
N VAL A 125 -5.20 9.64 -0.49
CA VAL A 125 -5.97 10.57 0.34
C VAL A 125 -6.09 9.97 1.73
N SER A 126 -5.47 10.62 2.71
CA SER A 126 -5.56 10.20 4.11
C SER A 126 -6.96 10.47 4.68
N SER A 127 -7.34 9.65 5.65
CA SER A 127 -8.64 9.73 6.33
C SER A 127 -8.68 10.81 7.41
N ASP A 128 -9.77 10.90 8.18
CA ASP A 128 -9.93 11.75 9.37
C ASP A 128 -9.34 13.16 9.18
N GLN A 129 -9.82 13.85 8.16
CA GLN A 129 -9.37 15.20 7.83
C GLN A 129 -10.32 16.27 8.39
N SER A 130 -9.89 17.54 8.32
CA SER A 130 -10.73 18.69 8.68
C SER A 130 -11.89 18.88 7.69
N GLN A 131 -12.93 19.63 8.08
CA GLN A 131 -14.01 19.97 7.14
C GLN A 131 -13.49 20.74 5.92
N THR A 132 -12.52 21.64 6.10
CA THR A 132 -11.89 22.39 5.00
C THR A 132 -11.25 21.47 3.96
N PHE A 133 -10.62 20.38 4.38
CA PHE A 133 -10.07 19.39 3.47
C PHE A 133 -11.15 18.78 2.57
N TYR A 134 -12.28 18.35 3.17
CA TYR A 134 -13.36 17.72 2.42
C TYR A 134 -14.14 18.71 1.55
N ASP A 135 -14.27 19.97 1.98
CA ASP A 135 -14.85 21.03 1.14
C ASP A 135 -13.96 21.32 -0.09
N ASN A 136 -12.64 21.35 0.11
CA ASN A 136 -11.68 21.49 -0.99
C ASN A 136 -11.72 20.26 -1.91
N TYR A 137 -11.86 19.05 -1.36
CA TYR A 137 -12.06 17.84 -2.15
C TYR A 137 -13.33 17.96 -3.00
N ALA A 138 -14.47 18.34 -2.40
CA ALA A 138 -15.73 18.50 -3.11
C ALA A 138 -15.61 19.49 -4.29
N ALA A 139 -14.91 20.61 -4.09
CA ALA A 139 -14.64 21.60 -5.13
C ALA A 139 -13.74 21.08 -6.27
N ASN A 140 -12.96 20.02 -6.03
CA ASN A 140 -11.97 19.48 -6.97
C ASN A 140 -12.19 18.00 -7.33
N ALA A 141 -13.33 17.39 -6.97
CA ALA A 141 -13.57 15.96 -7.11
C ALA A 141 -13.46 15.46 -8.56
N ALA A 142 -13.79 16.31 -9.54
CA ALA A 142 -13.60 16.04 -10.96
C ALA A 142 -12.13 15.75 -11.32
N LYS A 143 -11.18 16.49 -10.72
CA LYS A 143 -9.74 16.31 -10.99
C LYS A 143 -9.21 14.96 -10.53
N PHE A 144 -9.72 14.45 -9.41
CA PHE A 144 -9.42 13.08 -8.96
C PHE A 144 -9.99 12.04 -9.92
N THR A 145 -11.19 12.28 -10.45
CA THR A 145 -11.79 11.41 -11.47
C THR A 145 -10.98 11.41 -12.75
N ASP A 146 -10.57 12.58 -13.24
CA ASP A 146 -9.75 12.71 -14.45
C ASP A 146 -8.39 12.00 -14.32
N TYR A 147 -7.74 12.14 -13.15
CA TYR A 147 -6.49 11.42 -12.85
C TYR A 147 -6.66 9.90 -12.94
N VAL A 148 -7.71 9.34 -12.33
CA VAL A 148 -7.97 7.89 -12.40
C VAL A 148 -8.33 7.46 -13.82
N VAL A 149 -9.22 8.20 -14.50
CA VAL A 149 -9.61 7.90 -15.90
C VAL A 149 -8.39 7.84 -16.82
N ALA A 150 -7.40 8.71 -16.59
CA ALA A 150 -6.15 8.77 -17.34
C ALA A 150 -5.13 7.65 -17.00
N GLY A 151 -5.45 6.71 -16.12
CA GLY A 151 -4.56 5.61 -15.73
C GLY A 151 -3.94 5.73 -14.34
N GLY A 152 -4.28 6.78 -13.59
CA GLY A 152 -3.79 6.98 -12.23
C GLY A 152 -4.31 5.93 -11.24
N THR A 153 -3.47 5.60 -10.26
CA THR A 153 -3.86 4.74 -9.13
C THR A 153 -4.21 5.64 -7.94
N LEU A 154 -5.40 5.43 -7.36
CA LEU A 154 -5.90 6.20 -6.22
C LEU A 154 -6.20 5.29 -5.03
N PHE A 155 -5.59 5.57 -3.89
CA PHE A 155 -6.03 5.06 -2.60
C PHE A 155 -6.81 6.16 -1.88
N PHE A 156 -8.12 5.99 -1.73
CA PHE A 156 -8.96 6.93 -1.00
C PHE A 156 -9.36 6.33 0.36
N SER A 157 -8.67 6.73 1.43
CA SER A 157 -9.09 6.42 2.79
C SER A 157 -10.22 7.39 3.18
N ALA A 158 -11.45 7.02 2.87
CA ALA A 158 -12.66 7.85 2.97
C ALA A 158 -13.20 8.01 4.39
N CYS A 159 -12.64 7.28 5.35
CA CYS A 159 -13.06 7.31 6.75
C CYS A 159 -13.03 8.76 7.27
N ASP A 160 -14.16 9.25 7.78
CA ASP A 160 -14.36 10.62 8.24
C ASP A 160 -14.85 10.65 9.70
N GLN A 161 -15.14 11.83 10.25
CA GLN A 161 -15.72 11.98 11.60
C GLN A 161 -14.93 11.27 12.72
N GLY A 162 -13.59 11.25 12.59
CA GLY A 162 -12.68 10.81 13.65
C GLY A 162 -12.29 11.96 14.57
N TRP A 163 -11.00 12.06 14.90
CA TRP A 163 -10.50 13.08 15.83
C TRP A 163 -10.52 14.49 15.25
N ASN A 164 -10.52 14.62 13.91
CA ASN A 164 -10.52 15.89 13.21
C ASN A 164 -11.93 16.32 12.72
N THR A 165 -12.94 15.49 12.96
CA THR A 165 -14.39 15.80 12.85
C THR A 165 -14.94 16.18 11.46
N GLY A 166 -14.10 16.27 10.43
CA GLY A 166 -14.56 16.59 9.08
C GLY A 166 -15.47 15.52 8.51
N GLN A 167 -16.34 15.92 7.58
CA GLN A 167 -17.32 15.07 6.93
C GLN A 167 -17.12 15.03 5.43
N LEU A 168 -17.01 13.83 4.87
CA LEU A 168 -16.94 13.62 3.43
C LEU A 168 -18.35 13.73 2.84
N ASN A 169 -18.59 14.82 2.11
CA ASN A 169 -19.90 15.17 1.54
C ASN A 169 -19.95 15.13 0.00
N ALA A 170 -18.88 14.64 -0.63
CA ALA A 170 -18.75 14.50 -2.08
C ALA A 170 -18.51 13.03 -2.47
N PRO A 171 -19.03 12.60 -3.64
CA PRO A 171 -18.79 11.25 -4.12
C PRO A 171 -17.32 11.04 -4.50
N LEU A 172 -16.86 9.81 -4.33
CA LEU A 172 -15.58 9.34 -4.85
C LEU A 172 -15.64 9.25 -6.39
N PRO A 173 -14.49 9.15 -7.09
CA PRO A 173 -14.47 8.88 -8.52
C PRO A 173 -15.39 7.72 -8.89
N GLY A 174 -16.16 7.87 -9.96
CA GLY A 174 -17.19 6.91 -10.37
C GLY A 174 -18.56 7.10 -9.70
N GLY A 175 -18.71 8.13 -8.89
CA GLY A 175 -19.98 8.46 -8.23
C GLY A 175 -20.25 7.62 -6.98
N MET A 176 -19.28 6.83 -6.50
CA MET A 176 -19.48 6.03 -5.29
C MET A 176 -19.65 6.95 -4.08
N VAL A 177 -20.65 6.66 -3.25
CA VAL A 177 -21.04 7.53 -2.13
C VAL A 177 -20.63 6.89 -0.82
N TYR A 178 -19.86 7.64 -0.02
CA TYR A 178 -19.58 7.31 1.37
C TYR A 178 -20.71 7.82 2.28
N SER A 179 -21.08 7.01 3.27
CA SER A 179 -22.00 7.39 4.33
C SER A 179 -21.45 6.95 5.68
N PHE A 180 -21.58 7.80 6.70
CA PHE A 180 -21.24 7.44 8.07
C PHE A 180 -22.13 6.30 8.58
N ASN A 181 -21.50 5.18 8.93
CA ASN A 181 -22.08 3.92 9.37
C ASN A 181 -21.02 3.13 10.16
N PRO A 182 -20.78 3.50 11.42
CA PRO A 182 -19.65 2.98 12.17
C PRO A 182 -19.90 1.54 12.61
N ALA A 183 -18.88 0.68 12.47
CA ALA A 183 -18.94 -0.73 12.84
C ALA A 183 -17.64 -1.17 13.54
N GLN A 184 -17.77 -1.97 14.60
CA GLN A 184 -16.63 -2.51 15.35
C GLN A 184 -15.95 -3.69 14.65
N TYR A 185 -16.69 -4.37 13.77
CA TYR A 185 -16.24 -5.56 13.07
C TYR A 185 -16.60 -5.45 11.60
N ASN A 186 -15.69 -5.96 10.76
CA ASN A 186 -15.90 -6.12 9.33
C ASN A 186 -15.55 -7.55 8.94
N ASN A 187 -16.27 -8.08 7.95
CA ASN A 187 -16.04 -9.38 7.36
C ASN A 187 -15.32 -9.20 6.02
N THR A 188 -14.25 -9.96 5.80
CA THR A 188 -13.59 -10.08 4.50
C THR A 188 -14.41 -11.01 3.60
N LEU A 189 -14.75 -10.55 2.40
CA LEU A 189 -15.44 -11.34 1.37
C LEU A 189 -14.47 -12.04 0.43
N ASN A 190 -13.36 -11.39 0.06
CA ASN A 190 -12.28 -12.00 -0.71
C ASN A 190 -10.98 -12.11 0.11
N PRO A 191 -10.76 -13.20 0.85
CA PRO A 191 -9.55 -13.37 1.67
C PRO A 191 -8.26 -13.56 0.86
N CYS A 192 -8.36 -13.81 -0.45
CA CYS A 192 -7.21 -13.91 -1.35
C CYS A 192 -6.76 -12.55 -1.90
N HIS A 193 -7.53 -11.47 -1.68
CA HIS A 193 -7.16 -10.16 -2.17
C HIS A 193 -5.86 -9.67 -1.49
N PRO A 194 -4.86 -9.15 -2.22
CA PRO A 194 -3.55 -8.79 -1.65
C PRO A 194 -3.64 -7.84 -0.46
N THR A 195 -4.59 -6.91 -0.49
CA THR A 195 -4.79 -5.90 0.58
C THR A 195 -5.19 -6.54 1.91
N VAL A 196 -5.86 -7.70 1.93
CA VAL A 196 -6.33 -8.36 3.16
C VAL A 196 -5.51 -9.60 3.51
N HIS A 197 -4.37 -9.81 2.84
CA HIS A 197 -3.54 -10.98 3.09
C HIS A 197 -3.10 -11.09 4.56
N GLY A 198 -3.50 -12.19 5.19
CA GLY A 198 -3.26 -12.51 6.60
C GLY A 198 -3.86 -11.51 7.58
N VAL A 199 -4.97 -10.87 7.20
CA VAL A 199 -5.87 -10.15 8.10
C VAL A 199 -6.90 -11.15 8.68
N PRO A 200 -7.18 -11.13 9.99
CA PRO A 200 -8.25 -11.95 10.58
C PRO A 200 -9.61 -11.73 9.92
N ASN A 201 -10.48 -12.75 9.92
CA ASN A 201 -11.85 -12.62 9.43
C ASN A 201 -12.84 -13.27 10.41
N PRO A 202 -13.74 -12.49 11.06
CA PRO A 202 -13.84 -11.04 11.00
C PRO A 202 -12.61 -10.33 11.57
N PHE A 203 -12.36 -9.11 11.11
CA PHE A 203 -11.37 -8.24 11.73
C PHE A 203 -12.04 -7.21 12.63
N TRP A 204 -11.44 -6.99 13.79
CA TRP A 204 -11.90 -6.09 14.82
C TRP A 204 -11.11 -4.77 14.85
N GLY A 205 -11.77 -3.71 15.30
CA GLY A 205 -11.18 -2.42 15.68
C GLY A 205 -12.12 -1.65 16.60
N SER A 206 -11.58 -0.64 17.29
CA SER A 206 -12.38 0.28 18.11
C SER A 206 -13.11 1.26 17.19
N TRP A 207 -14.15 0.74 16.52
CA TRP A 207 -14.74 1.22 15.26
C TRP A 207 -13.87 0.92 14.03
N ALA A 208 -13.73 -0.38 13.70
CA ALA A 208 -12.99 -0.86 12.53
C ALA A 208 -13.30 -0.11 11.22
N SER A 209 -14.54 0.36 11.08
CA SER A 209 -14.95 1.31 10.03
C SER A 209 -15.81 2.41 10.63
N HIS A 210 -15.72 3.64 10.09
CA HIS A 210 -16.66 4.72 10.42
C HIS A 210 -17.80 4.83 9.41
N GLY A 211 -17.64 4.25 8.23
CA GLY A 211 -18.63 4.35 7.17
C GLY A 211 -18.79 3.10 6.35
N ALA A 212 -19.65 3.22 5.35
CA ALA A 212 -19.84 2.25 4.29
C ALA A 212 -20.13 2.96 2.97
N PHE A 213 -19.97 2.22 1.88
CA PHE A 213 -20.18 2.71 0.53
C PHE A 213 -21.52 2.27 -0.04
N SER A 214 -22.10 3.15 -0.84
CA SER A 214 -23.26 2.89 -1.69
C SER A 214 -22.98 3.41 -3.10
N ASN A 215 -23.86 3.10 -4.05
CA ASN A 215 -23.62 3.37 -5.48
C ASN A 215 -22.27 2.80 -5.95
N VAL A 216 -21.97 1.57 -5.50
CA VAL A 216 -20.74 0.86 -5.85
C VAL A 216 -20.68 0.68 -7.38
N PRO A 217 -19.58 1.08 -8.05
CA PRO A 217 -19.46 0.98 -9.50
C PRO A 217 -19.66 -0.45 -10.02
N ALA A 218 -20.24 -0.58 -11.22
CA ALA A 218 -20.41 -1.87 -11.86
C ALA A 218 -19.04 -2.53 -12.13
N GLY A 219 -18.91 -3.83 -11.82
CA GLY A 219 -17.65 -4.56 -11.95
C GLY A 219 -16.65 -4.32 -10.81
N ALA A 220 -17.00 -3.51 -9.81
CA ALA A 220 -16.20 -3.35 -8.60
C ALA A 220 -16.09 -4.65 -7.81
N GLU A 221 -14.94 -4.84 -7.17
CA GLU A 221 -14.67 -5.89 -6.22
C GLU A 221 -14.92 -5.37 -4.79
N VAL A 222 -15.97 -5.87 -4.14
CA VAL A 222 -16.20 -5.61 -2.71
C VAL A 222 -15.34 -6.58 -1.89
N ILE A 223 -14.28 -6.06 -1.28
CA ILE A 223 -13.28 -6.86 -0.55
C ILE A 223 -13.71 -7.12 0.89
N ALA A 224 -14.32 -6.12 1.55
CA ALA A 224 -14.81 -6.24 2.91
C ALA A 224 -16.14 -5.50 3.09
N VAL A 225 -16.91 -5.95 4.08
CA VAL A 225 -18.21 -5.41 4.46
C VAL A 225 -18.34 -5.27 5.98
N THR A 226 -19.22 -4.40 6.45
CA THR A 226 -19.62 -4.34 7.86
C THR A 226 -20.17 -5.70 8.30
N GLN A 227 -19.78 -6.15 9.49
CA GLN A 227 -20.37 -7.34 10.08
C GLN A 227 -21.83 -7.06 10.47
N GLY A 228 -22.75 -7.96 10.11
CA GLY A 228 -24.18 -7.85 10.44
C GLY A 228 -25.01 -7.13 9.38
N THR A 229 -24.64 -5.91 8.97
CA THR A 229 -25.39 -5.17 7.93
C THR A 229 -24.92 -5.47 6.50
N GLY A 230 -23.70 -5.99 6.32
CA GLY A 230 -23.21 -6.42 5.01
C GLY A 230 -22.95 -5.26 4.02
N LEU A 231 -22.77 -4.04 4.53
CA LEU A 231 -22.52 -2.86 3.70
C LEU A 231 -21.04 -2.78 3.32
N PRO A 232 -20.69 -2.45 2.06
CA PRO A 232 -19.29 -2.37 1.60
C PRO A 232 -18.44 -1.39 2.40
N THR A 233 -17.24 -1.81 2.82
CA THR A 233 -16.31 -0.96 3.59
C THR A 233 -14.90 -0.92 3.01
N LEU A 234 -14.55 -1.86 2.14
CA LEU A 234 -13.34 -1.84 1.33
C LEU A 234 -13.70 -2.30 -0.07
N VAL A 235 -13.50 -1.44 -1.06
CA VAL A 235 -13.93 -1.67 -2.45
C VAL A 235 -12.79 -1.29 -3.39
N GLU A 236 -12.47 -2.18 -4.32
CA GLU A 236 -11.59 -1.92 -5.44
C GLU A 236 -12.41 -1.82 -6.73
N TYR A 237 -12.12 -0.84 -7.58
CA TYR A 237 -12.80 -0.70 -8.87
C TYR A 237 -11.94 0.07 -9.88
N THR A 238 -12.21 -0.17 -11.17
CA THR A 238 -11.55 0.54 -12.27
C THR A 238 -12.46 1.59 -12.87
N ILE A 239 -11.87 2.69 -13.34
CA ILE A 239 -12.55 3.71 -14.14
C ILE A 239 -11.57 4.19 -15.20
N GLY A 240 -11.98 4.17 -16.46
CA GLY A 240 -11.05 4.39 -17.58
C GLY A 240 -9.92 3.37 -17.49
N SER A 241 -8.68 3.84 -17.55
CA SER A 241 -7.49 2.98 -17.45
C SER A 241 -6.90 2.85 -16.04
N GLY A 242 -7.48 3.55 -15.05
CA GLY A 242 -6.96 3.56 -13.68
C GLY A 242 -7.76 2.71 -12.71
N ILE A 243 -7.30 2.73 -11.45
CA ILE A 243 -7.86 1.96 -10.33
C ILE A 243 -8.09 2.87 -9.12
N VAL A 244 -9.16 2.57 -8.38
CA VAL A 244 -9.42 3.11 -7.07
C VAL A 244 -9.51 1.97 -6.06
N LEU A 245 -8.76 2.10 -4.95
CA LEU A 245 -9.07 1.39 -3.71
C LEU A 245 -9.70 2.39 -2.75
N ALA A 246 -10.97 2.18 -2.40
CA ALA A 246 -11.71 3.00 -1.47
C ALA A 246 -11.88 2.26 -0.14
N SER A 247 -11.52 2.92 0.96
CA SER A 247 -11.60 2.36 2.31
C SER A 247 -12.45 3.24 3.20
N ALA A 248 -13.47 2.69 3.84
CA ALA A 248 -14.20 3.29 4.95
C ALA A 248 -13.66 2.83 6.32
N LEU A 249 -12.53 2.12 6.31
CA LEU A 249 -11.87 1.56 7.49
C LEU A 249 -10.97 2.60 8.16
N THR A 250 -10.77 2.49 9.48
CA THR A 250 -9.90 3.38 10.27
C THR A 250 -8.44 2.95 10.23
N LEU A 251 -7.87 2.89 9.02
CA LEU A 251 -6.63 2.16 8.74
C LEU A 251 -5.39 2.72 9.45
N GLU A 252 -5.23 4.04 9.47
CA GLU A 252 -4.05 4.70 10.04
C GLU A 252 -3.95 4.47 11.55
N ILE A 253 -5.04 4.71 12.30
CA ILE A 253 -5.09 4.41 13.74
C ILE A 253 -5.06 2.90 14.00
N ALA A 254 -5.69 2.07 13.17
CA ALA A 254 -5.63 0.63 13.32
C ALA A 254 -4.20 0.09 13.17
N TYR A 255 -3.38 0.70 12.30
CA TYR A 255 -1.98 0.35 12.17
C TYR A 255 -1.16 0.73 13.41
N ASP A 256 -1.27 1.98 13.87
CA ASP A 256 -0.50 2.48 15.02
C ASP A 256 -0.83 1.73 16.32
N TRP A 257 -2.06 1.24 16.46
CA TRP A 257 -2.55 0.56 17.66
C TRP A 257 -2.71 -0.96 17.48
N GLU A 258 -2.14 -1.52 16.41
CA GLU A 258 -2.10 -2.96 16.13
C GLU A 258 -3.48 -3.63 16.15
N TRP A 259 -4.51 -2.93 15.68
CA TRP A 259 -5.82 -3.54 15.47
C TRP A 259 -5.78 -4.44 14.23
N ASP A 260 -6.72 -5.40 14.16
CA ASP A 260 -6.71 -6.46 13.14
C ASP A 260 -6.67 -5.86 11.71
N GLY A 261 -7.37 -4.74 11.48
CA GLY A 261 -7.44 -4.05 10.17
C GLY A 261 -6.20 -3.23 9.80
N GLY A 262 -5.28 -2.93 10.72
CA GLY A 262 -4.11 -2.09 10.45
C GLY A 262 -3.19 -2.66 9.37
N ARG A 263 -3.14 -4.00 9.27
CA ARG A 263 -2.36 -4.68 8.24
C ARG A 263 -2.90 -4.46 6.82
N ILE A 264 -4.16 -4.06 6.66
CA ILE A 264 -4.71 -3.68 5.36
C ILE A 264 -3.96 -2.46 4.82
N LEU A 265 -3.63 -1.47 5.65
CA LEU A 265 -2.84 -0.31 5.22
C LEU A 265 -1.47 -0.73 4.68
N ALA A 266 -0.77 -1.56 5.46
CA ALA A 266 0.58 -2.04 5.14
C ALA A 266 0.62 -2.90 3.87
N ASN A 267 -0.46 -3.63 3.57
CA ASN A 267 -0.58 -4.42 2.35
C ASN A 267 -1.01 -3.57 1.15
N SER A 268 -1.92 -2.62 1.33
CA SER A 268 -2.50 -1.80 0.25
C SER A 268 -1.48 -0.89 -0.42
N LEU A 269 -0.60 -0.25 0.34
CA LEU A 269 0.40 0.66 -0.23
C LEU A 269 1.33 -0.03 -1.25
N PRO A 270 2.05 -1.12 -0.92
CA PRO A 270 2.89 -1.81 -1.89
C PRO A 270 2.09 -2.51 -2.99
N TYR A 271 0.85 -2.95 -2.72
CA TYR A 271 -0.02 -3.52 -3.74
C TYR A 271 -0.37 -2.48 -4.81
N LEU A 272 -0.87 -1.32 -4.39
CA LEU A 272 -1.27 -0.24 -5.28
C LEU A 272 -0.06 0.41 -5.97
N TYR A 273 1.05 0.59 -5.25
CA TYR A 273 2.27 1.13 -5.82
C TYR A 273 2.82 0.30 -6.99
N ASN A 274 2.61 -1.02 -6.94
CA ASN A 274 3.03 -1.94 -7.99
C ASN A 274 1.84 -2.41 -8.85
N TYR A 275 0.69 -1.76 -8.74
CA TYR A 275 -0.50 -2.17 -9.46
C TYR A 275 -0.30 -1.99 -10.96
N MET A 276 -0.77 -2.97 -11.72
CA MET A 276 -0.94 -2.86 -13.15
C MET A 276 -2.37 -3.25 -13.51
N PRO A 277 -3.03 -2.50 -14.40
CA PRO A 277 -4.41 -2.75 -14.79
C PRO A 277 -4.63 -4.19 -15.27
N PRO A 278 -5.80 -4.80 -15.05
CA PRO A 278 -6.12 -6.15 -15.52
C PRO A 278 -6.14 -6.28 -17.05
N GLU A 279 -6.16 -5.19 -17.81
CA GLU A 279 -5.98 -5.19 -19.28
C GLU A 279 -4.52 -5.43 -19.70
N THR A 280 -3.61 -5.50 -18.73
CA THR A 280 -2.20 -5.83 -18.92
C THR A 280 -2.06 -7.32 -19.22
N LEU A 281 -1.41 -7.65 -20.33
CA LEU A 281 -1.00 -9.02 -20.63
C LEU A 281 0.00 -9.49 -19.59
N VAL A 282 -0.32 -10.54 -18.85
CA VAL A 282 0.58 -11.15 -17.87
C VAL A 282 1.18 -12.41 -18.47
N PHE A 283 2.50 -12.51 -18.41
CA PHE A 283 3.30 -13.65 -18.81
C PHE A 283 4.09 -14.14 -17.60
N ALA A 284 3.92 -15.40 -17.22
CA ALA A 284 4.71 -16.00 -16.15
C ALA A 284 5.65 -17.04 -16.74
N ASP A 285 6.94 -16.97 -16.36
CA ASP A 285 7.89 -18.01 -16.77
C ASP A 285 7.48 -19.34 -16.14
N ASP A 286 7.29 -20.38 -16.95
CA ASP A 286 6.88 -21.72 -16.50
C ASP A 286 7.87 -22.35 -15.50
N TYR A 287 9.11 -21.86 -15.50
CA TYR A 287 10.17 -22.27 -14.57
C TYR A 287 10.21 -21.43 -13.28
N GLY A 288 9.30 -20.47 -13.12
CA GLY A 288 9.17 -19.61 -11.94
C GLY A 288 10.31 -18.60 -11.76
N ARG A 289 11.06 -18.25 -12.82
CA ARG A 289 12.25 -17.37 -12.70
C ARG A 289 11.93 -15.90 -12.95
N SER A 290 10.86 -15.60 -13.67
CA SER A 290 10.49 -14.23 -14.04
C SER A 290 9.00 -14.09 -14.37
N MET A 291 8.53 -12.86 -14.36
CA MET A 291 7.19 -12.49 -14.82
C MET A 291 7.29 -11.21 -15.66
N LEU A 292 6.51 -11.10 -16.71
CA LEU A 292 6.43 -9.91 -17.55
C LEU A 292 4.96 -9.50 -17.67
N CYS A 293 4.69 -8.24 -17.40
CA CYS A 293 3.38 -7.65 -17.54
C CYS A 293 3.48 -6.51 -18.56
N VAL A 294 2.59 -6.51 -19.56
CA VAL A 294 2.63 -5.56 -20.69
C VAL A 294 1.25 -4.97 -20.93
N ASP A 295 1.15 -3.65 -20.83
CA ASP A 295 0.01 -2.92 -21.38
C ASP A 295 0.17 -2.87 -22.91
N ALA A 296 -0.69 -3.60 -23.62
CA ALA A 296 -0.62 -3.68 -25.08
C ALA A 296 -1.04 -2.39 -25.79
N GLY A 297 -1.75 -1.48 -25.10
CA GLY A 297 -2.18 -0.19 -25.64
C GLY A 297 -1.07 0.87 -25.58
N THR A 298 -0.30 0.87 -24.50
CA THR A 298 0.76 1.88 -24.26
C THR A 298 2.16 1.36 -24.52
N GLY A 299 2.39 0.04 -24.43
CA GLY A 299 3.72 -0.55 -24.43
C GLY A 299 4.45 -0.41 -23.10
N TYR A 300 3.81 0.14 -22.07
CA TYR A 300 4.32 0.09 -20.71
C TYR A 300 4.48 -1.37 -20.27
N PHE A 301 5.58 -1.67 -19.61
CA PHE A 301 5.84 -3.01 -19.11
C PHE A 301 6.45 -2.98 -17.71
N VAL A 302 6.22 -4.07 -16.99
CA VAL A 302 6.97 -4.43 -15.78
C VAL A 302 7.52 -5.84 -15.95
N TYR A 303 8.84 -5.94 -15.91
CA TYR A 303 9.59 -7.18 -15.94
C TYR A 303 10.14 -7.49 -14.54
N ARG A 304 9.75 -8.64 -13.98
CA ARG A 304 10.19 -9.12 -12.68
C ARG A 304 11.13 -10.28 -12.85
N VAL A 305 12.29 -10.20 -12.21
CA VAL A 305 13.25 -11.29 -12.08
C VAL A 305 13.06 -11.85 -10.67
N LEU A 306 12.47 -13.04 -10.57
CA LEU A 306 12.08 -13.66 -9.29
C LEU A 306 13.23 -14.39 -8.62
N THR A 307 14.22 -14.86 -9.40
CA THR A 307 15.36 -15.62 -8.87
C THR A 307 16.68 -15.22 -9.53
N GLY A 308 17.78 -15.42 -8.81
CA GLY A 308 19.14 -15.24 -9.33
C GLY A 308 19.69 -13.82 -9.20
N LYS A 309 20.82 -13.57 -9.88
CA LYS A 309 21.50 -12.28 -9.89
C LYS A 309 20.67 -11.28 -10.70
N GLY A 310 20.45 -10.09 -10.14
CA GLY A 310 19.54 -9.11 -10.72
C GLY A 310 18.06 -9.44 -10.47
N ALA A 311 17.77 -10.24 -9.44
CA ALA A 311 16.41 -10.36 -8.92
C ALA A 311 15.88 -8.98 -8.49
N GLY A 312 14.65 -8.68 -8.89
CA GLY A 312 14.08 -7.36 -8.74
C GLY A 312 13.00 -7.09 -9.79
N GLN A 313 12.35 -5.94 -9.65
CA GLN A 313 11.35 -5.45 -10.58
C GLN A 313 11.95 -4.32 -11.42
N TYR A 314 11.67 -4.36 -12.71
CA TYR A 314 12.12 -3.40 -13.70
C TYR A 314 10.93 -2.99 -14.54
N GLN A 315 10.94 -1.77 -15.04
CA GLN A 315 9.85 -1.28 -15.87
C GLN A 315 10.36 -0.30 -16.90
N GLY A 316 9.51 -0.03 -17.87
CA GLY A 316 9.75 0.98 -18.88
C GLY A 316 8.65 0.98 -19.90
N GLU A 317 8.89 1.70 -20.98
CA GLU A 317 7.99 1.76 -22.11
C GLU A 317 8.70 1.17 -23.33
N GLY A 318 8.12 0.10 -23.87
CA GLY A 318 8.54 -0.51 -25.11
C GLY A 318 7.66 -0.09 -26.27
N ILE A 319 8.12 -0.40 -27.48
CA ILE A 319 7.37 -0.22 -28.71
C ILE A 319 6.58 -1.50 -28.96
N ILE A 320 5.25 -1.39 -28.99
CA ILE A 320 4.36 -2.48 -29.35
C ILE A 320 4.23 -2.54 -30.88
N ASN A 321 4.26 -3.76 -31.42
CA ASN A 321 3.90 -4.01 -32.80
C ASN A 321 3.17 -5.34 -32.91
N THR A 322 2.11 -5.39 -33.71
CA THR A 322 1.35 -6.62 -33.94
C THR A 322 1.44 -6.99 -35.41
N ARG A 323 1.84 -8.23 -35.70
CA ARG A 323 1.86 -8.80 -37.05
C ARG A 323 1.10 -10.12 -37.06
N GLY A 324 -0.06 -10.13 -37.71
CA GLY A 324 -0.95 -11.29 -37.66
C GLY A 324 -1.38 -11.57 -36.21
N SER A 325 -1.21 -12.81 -35.75
CA SER A 325 -1.49 -13.24 -34.37
C SER A 325 -0.32 -13.07 -33.42
N VAL A 326 0.75 -12.37 -33.81
CA VAL A 326 1.95 -12.22 -32.98
C VAL A 326 2.11 -10.76 -32.53
N LEU A 327 2.11 -10.55 -31.22
CA LEU A 327 2.44 -9.29 -30.57
C LEU A 327 3.93 -9.26 -30.21
N TYR A 328 4.57 -8.14 -30.50
CA TYR A 328 5.96 -7.86 -30.14
C TYR A 328 6.01 -6.65 -29.20
N LEU A 329 6.82 -6.75 -28.16
CA LEU A 329 7.29 -5.59 -27.39
C LEU A 329 8.79 -5.48 -27.62
N MET A 330 9.29 -4.31 -27.99
CA MET A 330 10.72 -4.07 -28.22
C MET A 330 11.17 -2.83 -27.47
N SER A 331 12.37 -2.84 -26.87
CA SER A 331 12.95 -1.62 -26.31
C SER A 331 13.15 -0.55 -27.40
N PRO A 332 12.91 0.73 -27.10
CA PRO A 332 13.32 1.85 -27.96
C PRO A 332 14.85 1.83 -28.19
N ARG A 333 15.30 2.57 -29.21
CA ARG A 333 16.74 2.70 -29.46
C ARG A 333 17.40 3.47 -28.30
N VAL A 334 18.61 3.05 -27.93
CA VAL A 334 19.49 3.77 -26.99
C VAL A 334 18.98 3.78 -25.54
N MET A 335 18.34 2.70 -25.10
CA MET A 335 18.02 2.50 -23.68
C MET A 335 19.17 1.76 -22.96
N PRO A 336 19.41 2.02 -21.66
CA PRO A 336 20.41 1.29 -20.86
C PRO A 336 19.99 -0.15 -20.55
N TRP A 337 18.74 -0.49 -20.87
CA TRP A 337 18.14 -1.82 -20.79
C TRP A 337 17.61 -2.24 -22.16
N GLN A 338 17.42 -3.55 -22.36
CA GLN A 338 16.79 -4.12 -23.55
C GLN A 338 15.65 -5.04 -23.12
N ILE A 339 14.53 -4.92 -23.81
CA ILE A 339 13.41 -5.85 -23.69
C ILE A 339 13.01 -6.34 -25.07
N TYR A 340 12.64 -7.61 -25.13
CA TYR A 340 11.97 -8.17 -26.28
C TYR A 340 10.95 -9.19 -25.82
N LEU A 341 9.71 -9.05 -26.27
CA LEU A 341 8.64 -10.04 -26.15
C LEU A 341 8.25 -10.48 -27.55
N VAL A 342 8.04 -11.78 -27.71
CA VAL A 342 7.26 -12.37 -28.79
C VAL A 342 6.13 -13.13 -28.14
N TYR A 343 4.89 -12.71 -28.41
CA TYR A 343 3.69 -13.34 -27.90
C TYR A 343 2.83 -13.81 -29.08
N ASP A 344 2.74 -15.13 -29.26
CA ASP A 344 1.82 -15.76 -30.19
C ASP A 344 0.44 -15.92 -29.53
N MET A 345 -0.45 -15.00 -29.88
CA MET A 345 -1.82 -14.91 -29.35
C MET A 345 -2.69 -16.08 -29.80
N ALA A 346 -2.39 -16.71 -30.94
CA ALA A 346 -3.19 -17.82 -31.44
C ALA A 346 -2.96 -19.11 -30.65
N ASN A 347 -1.72 -19.31 -30.19
CA ASN A 347 -1.31 -20.52 -29.48
C ASN A 347 -1.10 -20.31 -27.98
N GLY A 348 -1.19 -19.07 -27.49
CA GLY A 348 -0.95 -18.76 -26.08
C GLY A 348 0.48 -19.02 -25.64
N LEU A 349 1.45 -18.69 -26.50
CA LEU A 349 2.88 -18.91 -26.26
C LEU A 349 3.62 -17.58 -26.21
N ALA A 350 4.41 -17.36 -25.18
CA ALA A 350 5.27 -16.19 -25.09
C ALA A 350 6.73 -16.56 -24.80
N THR A 351 7.63 -15.77 -25.39
CA THR A 351 9.05 -15.76 -25.04
C THR A 351 9.48 -14.33 -24.88
N ALA A 352 10.10 -14.01 -23.76
CA ALA A 352 10.68 -12.71 -23.54
C ALA A 352 12.12 -12.80 -23.05
N TYR A 353 12.88 -11.74 -23.29
CA TYR A 353 14.15 -11.51 -22.62
C TYR A 353 14.22 -10.09 -22.10
N PHE A 354 14.90 -9.92 -20.97
CA PHE A 354 15.21 -8.63 -20.38
C PHE A 354 16.67 -8.57 -19.95
N LEU A 355 17.35 -7.53 -20.42
CA LEU A 355 18.77 -7.28 -20.15
C LEU A 355 18.91 -5.89 -19.53
N TYR A 356 19.57 -5.81 -18.38
CA TYR A 356 19.98 -4.54 -17.80
C TYR A 356 21.38 -4.70 -17.18
N PRO A 357 22.45 -4.40 -17.96
CA PRO A 357 23.82 -4.72 -17.57
C PRO A 357 24.28 -4.04 -16.28
N ASP A 358 23.87 -2.79 -16.06
CA ASP A 358 24.24 -2.00 -14.88
C ASP A 358 23.74 -2.62 -13.57
N TYR A 359 22.63 -3.34 -13.64
CA TYR A 359 22.04 -4.08 -12.52
C TYR A 359 22.37 -5.58 -12.57
N GLY A 360 23.22 -6.00 -13.51
CA GLY A 360 23.61 -7.40 -13.69
C GLY A 360 22.49 -8.32 -14.15
N VAL A 361 21.42 -7.76 -14.75
CA VAL A 361 20.21 -8.50 -15.13
C VAL A 361 20.39 -9.14 -16.49
N ARG A 362 20.16 -10.45 -16.55
CA ARG A 362 20.04 -11.26 -17.78
C ARG A 362 18.94 -12.29 -17.57
N SER A 363 17.70 -11.90 -17.86
CA SER A 363 16.53 -12.74 -17.61
C SER A 363 15.87 -13.16 -18.92
N ILE A 364 15.31 -14.37 -18.90
CA ILE A 364 14.55 -14.96 -20.00
C ILE A 364 13.29 -15.55 -19.40
N LEU A 365 12.18 -15.35 -20.10
CA LEU A 365 10.87 -15.88 -19.78
C LEU A 365 10.43 -16.82 -20.90
N TYR A 366 10.04 -18.03 -20.54
CA TYR A 366 9.33 -18.95 -21.41
C TYR A 366 7.97 -19.25 -20.80
N ASP A 367 6.92 -18.92 -21.54
CA ASP A 367 5.55 -19.16 -21.16
C ASP A 367 4.89 -19.97 -22.28
N ARG A 368 4.60 -21.23 -21.98
CA ARG A 368 4.02 -22.19 -22.91
C ARG A 368 2.50 -22.29 -22.78
N ASN A 369 1.89 -21.56 -21.85
CA ASN A 369 0.46 -21.59 -21.65
C ASN A 369 -0.01 -20.37 -20.87
N ILE A 370 -0.23 -19.25 -21.56
CA ILE A 370 -0.71 -18.03 -20.91
C ILE A 370 -2.02 -18.19 -20.13
N GLY A 371 -2.81 -19.23 -20.44
CA GLY A 371 -4.12 -19.48 -19.83
C GLY A 371 -4.02 -19.89 -18.36
N ASN A 372 -2.84 -20.23 -17.86
CA ASN A 372 -2.59 -20.51 -16.45
C ASN A 372 -2.03 -19.29 -15.67
N ASN A 373 -1.85 -18.15 -16.34
CA ASN A 373 -1.23 -16.99 -15.73
C ASN A 373 -2.17 -16.27 -14.77
N PRO A 374 -1.61 -15.55 -13.78
CA PRO A 374 -2.38 -14.64 -12.95
C PRO A 374 -3.14 -13.62 -13.80
N THR A 375 -4.38 -13.30 -13.40
CA THR A 375 -5.23 -12.30 -14.07
C THR A 375 -4.83 -10.86 -13.75
N LYS A 376 -3.89 -10.67 -12.81
CA LYS A 376 -3.34 -9.38 -12.39
C LYS A 376 -1.82 -9.54 -12.29
N CYS A 377 -1.07 -8.47 -12.55
CA CYS A 377 0.36 -8.48 -12.34
C CYS A 377 0.68 -8.37 -10.83
N LEU A 378 0.51 -9.47 -10.10
CA LEU A 378 0.68 -9.51 -8.65
C LEU A 378 2.13 -9.82 -8.25
N ASN A 379 2.47 -9.49 -7.00
CA ASN A 379 3.74 -9.85 -6.36
C ASN A 379 3.83 -11.34 -6.06
#